data_AF-A0A7G9P4F1-F1
#
_entry.id   AF-A0A7G9P4F1-F1
#
_cell.length_a   1.000
_cell.length_b   1.000
_cell.length_c   1.000
_cell.angle_alpha   90.00
_cell.angle_beta   90.00
_cell.angle_gamma   90.00
#
_symmetry.space_group_name_H-M   'P 1'
#
loop_
_entity.id
_entity.type
_entity.pdbx_description
1 polymer ?
#
loop_
_entity_poly.entity_id
_entity_poly.type
_entity_poly.pdbx_seq_one_letter_code
_entity_poly.pdbx_strand_id
1 'polypeptide(L)' 'MARTTKHTHAYKDATIQNIARDLLGLETLEARRRDSLDFHELSVWQIREALEAAFEAGRQTSR' A
#
# COMPACT_ATOMS: atom_id res chain seq x y z
N MET A 1 15.04 7.48 -20.73
CA MET A 1 14.49 7.81 -19.39
C MET A 1 13.11 7.20 -19.10
N ALA A 2 12.30 6.84 -20.10
CA ALA A 2 10.96 6.24 -19.90
C ALA A 2 10.93 4.80 -19.30
N ARG A 3 12.07 4.10 -19.24
CA ARG A 3 12.17 2.74 -18.67
C ARG A 3 12.30 2.74 -17.14
N THR A 4 12.97 3.74 -16.58
CA THR A 4 13.23 3.83 -15.13
C THR A 4 11.96 4.17 -14.36
N THR A 5 11.12 5.08 -14.89
CA THR A 5 9.87 5.49 -14.24
C THR A 5 8.85 4.35 -14.11
N LYS A 6 8.75 3.47 -15.11
CA LYS A 6 7.86 2.29 -15.06
C LYS A 6 8.25 1.31 -13.95
N HIS A 7 9.55 1.09 -13.74
CA HIS A 7 10.04 0.22 -12.67
C HIS A 7 9.75 0.79 -11.28
N THR A 8 9.91 2.10 -11.09
CA THR A 8 9.60 2.76 -9.82
C THR A 8 8.11 2.67 -9.47
N HIS A 9 7.21 2.76 -10.46
CA HIS A 9 5.78 2.61 -10.24
C HIS A 9 5.42 1.17 -9.81
N ALA A 10 5.96 0.17 -10.50
CA ALA A 10 5.73 -1.23 -10.15
C ALA A 10 6.23 -1.57 -8.73
N TYR A 11 7.38 -1.02 -8.33
CA TYR A 11 7.92 -1.20 -6.98
C TYR A 11 7.04 -0.54 -5.91
N LYS A 12 6.61 0.71 -6.15
CA LYS A 12 5.69 1.42 -5.27
C LYS A 12 4.39 0.63 -5.08
N ASP A 13 3.79 0.17 -6.18
CA ASP A 13 2.53 -0.56 -6.14
C ASP A 13 2.69 -1.88 -5.37
N ALA A 14 3.75 -2.65 -5.64
CA ALA A 14 4.04 -3.89 -4.90
C ALA A 14 4.25 -3.64 -3.39
N THR A 15 4.95 -2.56 -3.05
CA THR A 15 5.22 -2.19 -1.65
C THR A 15 3.94 -1.85 -0.91
N ILE A 16 3.09 -1.00 -1.49
CA ILE A 16 1.82 -0.59 -0.86
C ILE A 16 0.88 -1.80 -0.73
N GLN A 17 0.83 -2.69 -1.73
CA GLN A 17 0.04 -3.93 -1.65
C GLN A 17 0.50 -4.85 -0.52
N ASN A 18 1.82 -5.01 -0.32
CA ASN A 18 2.36 -5.79 0.79
C ASN A 18 1.98 -5.17 2.15
N ILE A 19 2.10 -3.84 2.29
CA ILE A 19 1.72 -3.13 3.52
C ILE A 19 0.23 -3.34 3.84
N ALA A 20 -0.64 -3.22 2.84
CA ALA A 20 -2.08 -3.41 3.00
C ALA A 20 -2.42 -4.84 3.44
N ARG A 21 -1.78 -5.85 2.85
CA ARG A 21 -1.96 -7.24 3.25
C ARG A 21 -1.48 -7.49 4.68
N ASP A 22 -0.27 -7.05 4.99
CA ASP A 22 0.44 -7.48 6.19
C ASP A 22 -0.01 -6.70 7.44
N LEU A 23 -0.35 -5.41 7.31
CA LEU A 23 -0.73 -4.55 8.45
C LEU A 23 -2.24 -4.29 8.53
N LEU A 24 -2.93 -4.24 7.39
CA LEU A 24 -4.36 -3.95 7.34
C LEU A 24 -5.22 -5.19 7.07
N GLY A 25 -4.61 -6.34 6.74
CA GLY A 25 -5.34 -7.57 6.41
C GLY A 25 -6.16 -7.47 5.12
N LEU A 26 -5.83 -6.53 4.23
CA LEU A 26 -6.55 -6.30 2.98
C LEU A 26 -5.95 -7.15 1.87
N GLU A 27 -6.79 -7.99 1.24
CA GLU A 27 -6.39 -8.84 0.12
C GLU A 27 -5.92 -8.04 -1.10
N THR A 28 -6.57 -6.90 -1.36
CA THR A 28 -6.29 -6.03 -2.48
C THR A 28 -6.71 -4.59 -2.16
N LEU A 29 -6.08 -3.62 -2.82
CA LEU A 29 -6.48 -2.22 -2.83
C LEU A 29 -7.30 -1.84 -4.08
N GLU A 30 -7.57 -2.79 -4.97
CA GLU A 30 -8.44 -2.56 -6.12
C GLU A 30 -9.91 -2.51 -5.68
N ALA A 31 -10.66 -1.52 -6.18
CA ALA A 31 -12.08 -1.39 -5.87
C ALA A 31 -12.89 -2.52 -6.53
N ARG A 32 -13.61 -3.29 -5.73
CA ARG A 32 -14.42 -4.44 -6.17
C ARG A 32 -15.90 -4.11 -6.36
N ARG A 33 -16.31 -2.90 -6.00
CA ARG A 33 -17.69 -2.37 -6.10
C ARG A 33 -18.68 -3.24 -5.33
N ARG A 34 -18.29 -3.65 -4.13
CA ARG A 34 -19.10 -4.46 -3.23
C ARG A 34 -18.77 -4.08 -1.80
N ASP A 35 -19.77 -3.62 -1.05
CA ASP A 35 -19.53 -3.00 0.26
C ASP A 35 -18.69 -3.88 1.20
N SER A 36 -19.05 -5.15 1.36
CA SER A 36 -18.34 -6.08 2.25
C SER A 36 -16.91 -6.42 1.83
N LEU A 37 -16.53 -6.04 0.61
CA LEU A 37 -15.21 -6.28 0.03
C LEU A 37 -14.36 -5.01 -0.07
N ASP A 38 -14.97 -3.84 0.06
CA ASP A 38 -14.34 -2.53 -0.13
C ASP A 38 -14.32 -1.68 1.16
N PHE A 39 -15.25 -1.92 2.10
CA PHE A 39 -15.29 -1.24 3.39
C PHE A 39 -14.81 -2.17 4.50
N HIS A 40 -13.80 -1.71 5.23
CA HIS A 40 -13.16 -2.46 6.30
C HIS A 40 -13.16 -1.63 7.59
N GLU A 41 -13.54 -2.27 8.70
CA GLU A 41 -13.35 -1.70 10.03
C GLU A 41 -11.90 -1.92 10.44
N LEU A 42 -11.13 -0.84 10.50
CA LEU A 42 -9.72 -0.85 10.87
C LEU A 42 -9.50 0.04 12.07
N SER A 43 -8.64 -0.41 12.97
CA SER A 43 -8.24 0.40 14.11
C SER A 43 -7.34 1.56 13.67
N VAL A 44 -7.39 2.67 14.41
CA VAL A 44 -6.54 3.84 14.14
C VAL A 44 -5.04 3.54 14.29
N TRP A 45 -4.66 2.56 15.11
CA TRP A 45 -3.26 2.15 15.26
C TRP A 45 -2.76 1.32 14.06
N GLN A 46 -3.56 0.42 13.49
CA GLN A 46 -3.21 -0.27 12.25
C GLN A 46 -3.06 0.71 11.08
N ILE A 47 -3.97 1.69 10.98
CA ILE A 47 -3.88 2.75 9.96
C ILE A 47 -2.58 3.54 10.14
N ARG A 48 -2.24 3.94 11.38
CA ARG A 48 -0.99 4.65 11.67
C ARG A 48 0.23 3.83 11.25
N GLU A 49 0.31 2.56 11.62
CA GLU A 49 1.44 1.68 11.29
C GLU A 49 1.60 1.51 9.77
N ALA A 50 0.50 1.33 9.03
CA ALA A 50 0.54 1.23 7.58
C ALA A 50 1.05 2.53 6.91
N LEU A 51 0.62 3.69 7.41
CA LEU A 51 1.07 4.99 6.91
C LEU A 51 2.56 5.23 7.20
N GLU A 52 3.02 4.89 8.41
CA GLU A 52 4.43 4.99 8.78
C GLU A 52 5.31 4.08 7.91
N ALA A 53 4.89 2.84 7.68
CA ALA A 53 5.59 1.89 6.82
C ALA A 53 5.67 2.39 5.36
N ALA A 54 4.56 2.92 4.82
CA ALA A 54 4.53 3.44 3.46
C ALA A 54 5.44 4.67 3.30
N PHE A 55 5.43 5.57 4.28
CA PHE A 55 6.32 6.74 4.30
C PHE A 55 7.79 6.33 4.31
N GLU A 56 8.16 5.40 5.19
CA GLU A 56 9.54 4.91 5.30
C GLU A 56 10.02 4.23 4.01
N ALA A 57 9.20 3.37 3.41
CA ALA A 57 9.54 2.72 2.15
C ALA A 57 9.76 3.72 1.01
N GLY A 58 8.97 4.80 0.97
CA GLY A 58 9.17 5.91 0.05
C GLY A 58 10.50 6.64 0.27
N ARG A 59 10.90 6.88 1.53
CA ARG A 59 12.18 7.51 1.87
C ARG A 59 13.37 6.67 1.44
N GLN A 60 13.31 5.35 1.61
CA GLN A 60 14.41 4.45 1.23
C GLN A 60 14.59 4.31 -0.28
N THR A 61 13.52 4.51 -1.05
CA THR A 61 13.59 4.48 -2.53
C THR A 61 14.25 5.74 -3.11
N SER A 62 14.28 6.84 -2.36
CA SER A 62 14.80 8.14 -2.80
C SER A 62 16.26 8.40 -2.37
N ARG A 63 16.90 7.43 -1.70
CA ARG A 63 18.31 7.45 -1.32
C ARG A 63 19.17 6.79 -2.39
#